data_AF-A0A2E0CPP8-F1
#
_entry.id   AF-A0A2E0CPP8-F1
#
_cell.length_a   1.000
_cell.length_b   1.000
_cell.length_c   1.000
_cell.angle_alpha   90.00
_cell.angle_beta   90.00
_cell.angle_gamma   90.00
#
_symmetry.space_group_name_H-M   'P 1'
#
loop_
_entity.id
_entity.type
_entity.pdbx_description
1 polymer ?
#
loop_
_entity_poly.entity_id
_entity_poly.type
_entity_poly.pdbx_seq_one_letter_code
_entity_poly.pdbx_strand_id
1 'polypeptide(L)' 'MLLVYCPYCEELREEEEFIYGGEAHIKRPLEPEKLTDEEWG' A
#
# COMPACT_ATOMS: atom_id res chain seq x y z
N MET A 1 3.02 13.31 14.88
CA MET A 1 4.03 12.31 15.25
C MET A 1 3.37 11.06 15.79
N LEU A 2 3.10 10.13 14.87
CA LEU A 2 2.67 8.77 15.14
C LEU A 2 3.89 7.86 15.23
N LEU A 3 3.76 6.80 16.02
CA LEU A 3 4.74 5.71 16.08
C LEU A 3 4.19 4.51 15.33
N VAL A 4 4.93 4.03 14.33
CA VAL A 4 4.55 2.90 13.48
C VAL A 4 5.50 1.73 13.73
N TYR A 5 4.96 0.54 13.99
CA TYR A 5 5.78 -0.66 14.20
C TYR A 5 6.31 -1.17 12.85
N CYS A 6 7.64 -1.16 12.69
CA CYS A 6 8.27 -1.75 11.52
C CYS A 6 8.51 -3.25 11.76
N PRO A 7 7.90 -4.17 11.00
CA PRO A 7 8.07 -5.60 11.20
C PRO A 7 9.48 -6.10 10.86
N TYR A 8 10.30 -5.31 10.16
CA TYR A 8 11.68 -5.67 9.81
C TYR A 8 12.70 -5.13 10.81
N CYS A 9 12.44 -3.97 11.42
CA CYS A 9 13.30 -3.41 12.46
C CYS A 9 12.93 -3.95 13.85
N GLU A 10 11.74 -4.55 13.99
CA GLU A 10 11.18 -5.07 15.24
C GLU A 10 11.03 -3.99 16.34
N GLU A 11 10.82 -2.74 15.93
CA GLU A 11 10.66 -1.60 16.84
C GLU A 11 9.65 -0.57 16.32
N LEU A 12 9.23 0.35 17.20
CA LEU A 12 8.44 1.52 16.84
C LEU A 12 9.34 2.60 16.25
N ARG A 13 8.97 3.13 15.08
CA ARG A 13 9.70 4.18 14.35
C ARG A 13 8.80 5.40 14.16
N GLU A 14 9.41 6.55 13.92
CA GLU A 14 8.69 7.81 13.69
C GLU A 14 8.00 7.83 12.32
N GLU A 15 6.85 8.50 12.21
CA GLU A 15 6.05 8.55 10.96
C GLU A 15 6.84 9.10 9.75
N GLU A 16 7.80 9.99 9.98
CA GLU A 16 8.64 10.62 8.96
C GLU A 16 9.55 9.64 8.21
N GLU A 17 9.77 8.44 8.75
CA GLU A 17 10.55 7.38 8.11
C GLU A 17 9.74 6.57 7.09
N PHE A 18 8.42 6.73 7.05
CA PHE A 18 7.53 5.95 6.19
C PHE A 18 6.84 6.83 5.13
N ILE A 19 6.37 6.17 4.07
CA ILE A 19 5.53 6.80 3.05
C ILE A 19 4.16 6.13 3.07
N TYR A 20 3.09 6.94 3.10
CA TYR A 20 1.73 6.42 3.01
C TYR A 20 1.45 5.86 1.62
N GLY A 21 1.21 4.55 1.53
CA GLY A 21 0.98 3.84 0.28
C GLY A 21 -0.47 3.82 -0.21
N GLY A 22 -1.40 4.47 0.49
CA GLY A 22 -2.83 4.40 0.18
C GLY A 22 -3.53 3.20 0.83
N GLU A 23 -4.69 2.83 0.28
CA GLU A 23 -5.50 1.72 0.78
C GLU A 23 -4.85 0.37 0.52
N ALA A 24 -4.80 -0.46 1.56
CA ALA A 24 -4.28 -1.82 1.45
C ALA A 24 -5.21 -2.74 0.65
N HIS A 25 -4.68 -3.86 0.18
CA HIS A 25 -5.45 -4.94 -0.47
C HIS A 25 -6.08 -4.63 -1.84
N ILE A 26 -5.84 -3.45 -2.43
CA ILE A 26 -6.12 -3.20 -3.84
C ILE A 26 -5.06 -3.92 -4.68
N LYS A 27 -5.43 -5.07 -5.23
CA LYS A 27 -4.54 -5.86 -6.07
C LYS A 27 -4.62 -5.38 -7.51
N ARG A 28 -3.46 -5.33 -8.18
CA ARG A 28 -3.45 -5.18 -9.63
C ARG A 28 -4.16 -6.38 -10.28
N PRO A 29 -5.08 -6.16 -11.24
CA PRO A 29 -5.74 -7.26 -11.93
C PRO A 29 -4.75 -8.24 -12.56
N LEU A 30 -5.05 -9.54 -12.50
CA LEU A 30 -4.16 -10.60 -13.02
C LEU A 30 -4.10 -10.63 -14.55
N GLU A 31 -5.18 -10.24 -15.22
CA GLU A 31 -5.30 -10.20 -16.69
C GLU A 31 -5.79 -8.80 -17.12
N PRO A 32 -4.95 -7.75 -17.02
CA PRO A 32 -5.33 -6.36 -17.30
C PRO A 32 -5.98 -6.14 -18.66
N GLU A 33 -5.58 -6.91 -19.66
CA GLU A 33 -6.07 -6.83 -21.04
C GLU A 33 -7.50 -7.33 -21.23
N LYS A 34 -8.08 -8.02 -20.24
CA LYS A 34 -9.47 -8.50 -20.29
C LYS A 34 -10.46 -7.56 -19.61
N LEU A 35 -9.97 -6.55 -18.90
CA LEU A 35 -10.84 -5.56 -18.26
C LEU A 35 -11.37 -4.58 -19.30
N THR A 36 -12.59 -4.10 -19.04
CA THR A 36 -13.13 -2.93 -19.75
C THR A 36 -12.47 -1.64 -19.25
N ASP A 37 -12.55 -0.57 -20.03
CA ASP A 37 -12.03 0.74 -19.63
C ASP A 37 -12.68 1.23 -18.32
N GLU A 38 -13.97 0.95 -18.10
CA GLU A 38 -14.71 1.30 -16.87
C GLU A 38 -14.26 0.51 -15.64
N GLU A 39 -13.84 -0.75 -15.80
CA GLU A 39 -13.28 -1.53 -14.70
C GLU A 39 -11.83 -1.14 -14.38
N TRP A 40 -11.13 -0.53 -15.34
CA TRP A 40 -9.76 -0.03 -15.17
C TRP A 40 -9.71 1.40 -14.61
N GLY A 41 -10.71 2.25 -14.91
CA GLY A 41 -10.78 3.63 -14.43
C GLY A 41 -11.97 4.42 -14.97
#